data_AF-A0A949UG59-F1
#
_entry.id   AF-A0A949UG59-F1
#
_cell.length_a   1.000
_cell.length_b   1.000
_cell.length_c   1.000
_cell.angle_alpha   90.00
_cell.angle_beta   90.00
_cell.angle_gamma   90.00
#
_symmetry.space_group_name_H-M   'P 1'
#
loop_
_entity.id
_entity.type
_entity.pdbx_description
1 polymer ?
#
loop_
_entity_poly.entity_id
_entity_poly.type
_entity_poly.pdbx_seq_one_letter_code
_entity_poly.pdbx_strand_id
1 'polypeptide(L)'
;MTCNSRSKTLLMMLLCLSLIATGCTAQWIKVALADLPVLAQMALNIGSLVTTLQSGKPLSSGDTAAIQNIANQANRDLHLLQSLYDEYEANPSTSATQKIQNAIADLNQNLPAVLQAAHIADPALSAKVTAAVNLILTTVNGFAALIPQQTGTASAKEVTRKPKTVPQAADLKKRWNEEVCGTTQIGCEMR
;
A
#
# COMPACT_ATOMS: atom_id res chain seq x y z
N MET A 1 17.32 44.13 -42.59
CA MET A 1 17.36 43.84 -41.13
C MET A 1 15.93 43.57 -40.69
N THR A 2 15.38 42.34 -40.77
CA THR A 2 15.47 41.20 -39.82
C THR A 2 15.28 41.66 -38.36
N CYS A 3 14.41 41.13 -37.50
CA CYS A 3 13.73 39.84 -37.35
C CYS A 3 12.50 40.05 -36.44
N ASN A 4 11.28 39.63 -36.81
CA ASN A 4 10.16 39.62 -35.85
C ASN A 4 9.27 38.36 -35.88
N SER A 5 9.58 37.39 -36.74
CA SER A 5 8.82 36.13 -36.86
C SER A 5 9.49 34.95 -36.13
N ARG A 6 10.82 34.98 -35.95
CA ARG A 6 11.58 33.88 -35.30
C ARG A 6 11.45 33.83 -33.78
N SER A 7 11.04 34.92 -33.13
CA SER A 7 10.94 34.97 -31.66
C SER A 7 9.76 34.18 -31.11
N LYS A 8 8.64 34.10 -31.85
CA LYS A 8 7.43 33.37 -31.41
C LYS A 8 7.57 31.87 -31.62
N THR A 9 8.22 31.46 -32.71
CA THR A 9 8.53 30.05 -33.00
C THR A 9 9.57 29.48 -32.04
N LEU A 10 10.58 30.28 -31.65
CA LEU A 10 11.55 29.86 -30.62
C LEU A 10 10.93 29.79 -29.22
N LEU A 11 10.04 30.70 -28.85
CA LEU A 11 9.36 30.66 -27.54
C LEU A 11 8.45 29.42 -27.41
N MET A 12 7.75 29.05 -28.49
CA MET A 12 6.85 27.89 -28.49
C MET A 12 7.61 26.56 -28.54
N MET A 13 8.79 26.53 -29.15
CA MET A 13 9.64 25.33 -29.18
C MET A 13 10.39 25.11 -27.86
N LEU A 14 10.82 26.18 -27.18
CA LEU A 14 11.39 26.09 -25.83
C LEU A 14 10.34 25.71 -24.77
N LEU A 15 9.08 26.12 -24.94
CA LEU A 15 8.00 25.74 -24.02
C LEU A 15 7.65 24.25 -24.11
N CYS A 16 7.69 23.66 -25.31
CA CYS A 16 7.50 22.21 -25.50
C CYS A 16 8.68 21.37 -24.97
N LEU A 17 9.92 21.89 -25.00
CA LEU A 17 11.06 21.17 -24.39
C LEU A 17 11.12 21.29 -22.87
N SER A 18 10.50 22.30 -22.25
CA SER A 18 10.35 22.36 -20.78
C SER A 18 9.30 21.39 -20.21
N LEU A 19 8.44 20.81 -21.05
CA LEU A 19 7.42 19.84 -20.62
C LEU A 19 7.94 18.40 -20.49
N ILE A 20 9.17 18.10 -20.93
CA ILE A 20 9.83 16.80 -20.66
C ILE A 20 10.51 16.81 -19.28
N ALA A 21 10.67 17.99 -18.68
CA ALA A 21 11.26 18.17 -17.35
C ALA A 21 10.22 18.37 -16.24
N THR A 22 8.95 18.00 -16.46
CA THR A 22 8.11 17.64 -15.31
C THR A 22 8.51 16.26 -14.85
N GLY A 23 9.68 16.19 -14.20
CA GLY A 23 9.90 15.29 -13.07
C GLY A 23 8.91 15.64 -11.97
N CYS A 24 7.62 15.45 -12.24
CA CYS A 24 6.60 15.34 -11.23
C CYS A 24 6.87 13.97 -10.61
N THR A 25 7.86 13.90 -9.71
CA THR A 25 8.13 12.70 -8.90
C THR A 25 6.79 12.21 -8.44
N ALA A 26 6.39 11.06 -8.95
CA ALA A 26 4.99 10.75 -9.02
C ALA A 26 4.47 10.66 -7.58
N GLN A 27 3.55 11.57 -7.23
CA GLN A 27 3.19 11.85 -5.83
C GLN A 27 2.71 10.59 -5.08
N TRP A 28 2.23 9.59 -5.84
CA TRP A 28 1.89 8.27 -5.35
C TRP A 28 3.06 7.50 -4.74
N ILE A 29 4.29 7.66 -5.23
CA ILE A 29 5.50 7.02 -4.68
C ILE A 29 5.83 7.60 -3.32
N LYS A 30 5.77 8.92 -3.16
CA LYS A 30 6.00 9.58 -1.87
C LYS A 30 4.98 9.15 -0.82
N VAL A 31 3.72 9.01 -1.23
CA VAL A 31 2.65 8.51 -0.36
C VAL A 31 2.88 7.04 -0.01
N ALA A 32 3.12 6.18 -1.00
CA ALA A 32 3.36 4.76 -0.79
C ALA A 32 4.58 4.52 0.13
N LEU A 33 5.71 5.18 -0.12
CA LEU A 33 6.93 5.05 0.68
C LEU A 33 6.78 5.58 2.11
N ALA A 34 5.96 6.61 2.34
CA ALA A 34 5.71 7.12 3.69
C ALA A 34 4.85 6.15 4.52
N ASP A 35 3.90 5.48 3.87
CA ASP A 35 2.89 4.65 4.55
C ASP A 35 3.27 3.15 4.58
N LEU A 36 4.15 2.68 3.69
CA LEU A 36 4.66 1.30 3.63
C LEU A 36 5.33 0.84 4.94
N PRO A 37 6.20 1.63 5.59
CA PRO A 37 6.78 1.25 6.89
C PRO A 37 5.72 1.08 7.97
N VAL A 38 4.63 1.87 7.93
CA VAL A 38 3.51 1.74 8.86
C VAL A 38 2.74 0.46 8.61
N LEU A 39 2.50 0.11 7.35
CA LEU A 39 1.87 -1.17 6.98
C LEU A 39 2.73 -2.38 7.37
N ALA A 40 4.05 -2.29 7.20
CA ALA A 40 4.97 -3.35 7.63
C ALA A 40 4.91 -3.52 9.16
N GLN A 41 4.88 -2.41 9.90
CA GLN A 41 4.68 -2.45 11.35
C GLN A 41 3.31 -3.04 11.72
N MET A 42 2.24 -2.73 10.99
CA MET A 42 0.92 -3.34 11.18
C MET A 42 0.98 -4.85 10.96
N ALA A 43 1.65 -5.31 9.90
CA ALA A 43 1.85 -6.73 9.64
C ALA A 43 2.59 -7.42 10.78
N LEU A 44 3.63 -6.81 11.35
CA LEU A 44 4.31 -7.32 12.53
C LEU A 44 3.41 -7.33 13.78
N ASN A 45 2.59 -6.30 13.96
CA ASN A 45 1.63 -6.20 15.06
C ASN A 45 0.48 -7.22 14.94
N ILE A 46 0.22 -7.81 13.77
CA ILE A 46 -0.68 -8.98 13.68
C ILE A 46 -0.16 -10.12 14.55
N GLY A 47 1.16 -10.32 14.59
CA GLY A 47 1.80 -11.32 15.44
C GLY A 47 1.59 -11.04 16.94
N SER A 48 1.50 -9.78 17.36
CA SER A 48 1.26 -9.43 18.77
C SER A 48 -0.20 -9.60 19.20
N LEU A 49 -1.15 -9.71 18.26
CA LEU A 49 -2.55 -10.03 18.57
C LEU A 49 -2.70 -11.37 19.32
N VAL A 50 -1.74 -12.29 19.10
CA VAL A 50 -1.59 -13.55 19.85
C VAL A 50 -1.50 -13.28 21.36
N THR A 51 -0.81 -12.21 21.76
CA THR A 51 -0.51 -11.91 23.16
C THR A 51 -1.54 -11.01 23.85
N THR A 52 -2.31 -10.22 23.10
CA THR A 52 -3.21 -9.20 23.66
C THR A 52 -4.67 -9.64 23.77
N LEU A 53 -5.16 -10.54 22.91
CA LEU A 53 -6.59 -10.88 22.84
C LEU A 53 -7.02 -11.97 23.82
N GLN A 54 -6.10 -12.84 24.25
CA GLN A 54 -6.47 -13.84 25.25
C GLN A 54 -6.33 -13.23 26.63
N SER A 55 -7.47 -13.10 27.31
CA SER A 55 -7.58 -12.69 28.71
C SER A 55 -6.90 -13.71 29.64
N GLY A 56 -5.57 -13.83 29.57
CA GLY A 56 -4.77 -14.77 30.35
C GLY A 56 -4.84 -16.24 29.92
N LYS A 57 -5.43 -16.58 28.76
CA LYS A 57 -5.38 -17.94 28.20
C LYS A 57 -4.18 -18.12 27.26
N PRO A 58 -3.56 -19.31 27.20
CA PRO A 58 -2.60 -19.65 26.17
C PRO A 58 -3.32 -20.05 24.88
N LEU A 59 -2.91 -19.47 23.76
CA LEU A 59 -3.37 -19.87 22.42
C LEU A 59 -2.94 -21.30 22.10
N SER A 60 -3.69 -21.94 21.21
CA SER A 60 -3.19 -23.18 20.62
C SER A 60 -1.91 -22.88 19.82
N SER A 61 -0.99 -23.85 19.80
CA SER A 61 0.21 -23.75 18.97
C SER A 61 -0.13 -23.60 17.48
N GLY A 62 -1.25 -24.19 17.04
CA GLY A 62 -1.78 -24.05 15.69
C GLY A 62 -2.20 -22.62 15.36
N ASP A 63 -3.04 -22.00 16.20
CA ASP A 63 -3.48 -20.61 15.98
C ASP A 63 -2.30 -19.63 16.01
N THR A 64 -1.36 -19.85 16.94
CA THR A 64 -0.15 -19.01 17.06
C THR A 64 0.70 -19.10 15.79
N ALA A 65 0.95 -20.32 15.30
CA ALA A 65 1.72 -20.54 14.08
C ALA A 65 1.02 -19.95 12.84
N ALA A 66 -0.30 -20.07 12.77
CA ALA A 66 -1.09 -19.54 11.67
C ALA A 66 -1.05 -18.01 11.61
N ILE A 67 -1.23 -17.35 12.76
CA ILE A 67 -1.16 -15.88 12.85
C ILE A 67 0.25 -15.39 12.55
N GLN A 68 1.29 -16.06 13.05
CA GLN A 68 2.67 -15.73 12.73
C GLN A 68 2.96 -15.91 11.23
N ASN A 69 2.39 -16.93 10.59
CA ASN A 69 2.55 -17.13 9.16
C ASN A 69 1.90 -16.00 8.34
N ILE A 70 0.69 -15.56 8.73
CA ILE A 70 0.02 -14.39 8.12
C ILE A 70 0.88 -13.14 8.28
N ALA A 71 1.34 -12.85 9.50
CA ALA A 71 2.18 -11.70 9.80
C ALA A 71 3.47 -11.71 8.96
N ASN A 72 4.13 -12.87 8.88
CA ASN A 72 5.35 -13.04 8.10
C ASN A 72 5.10 -12.88 6.60
N GLN A 73 4.00 -13.41 6.06
CA GLN A 73 3.63 -13.25 4.65
C GLN A 73 3.40 -11.78 4.32
N ALA A 74 2.56 -11.10 5.12
CA ALA A 74 2.25 -9.69 4.92
C ALA A 74 3.52 -8.83 4.99
N ASN A 75 4.40 -9.08 5.96
CA ASN A 75 5.64 -8.33 6.09
C ASN A 75 6.58 -8.55 4.88
N ARG A 76 6.71 -9.80 4.40
CA ARG A 76 7.52 -10.10 3.21
C ARG A 76 6.99 -9.37 1.97
N ASP A 77 5.69 -9.44 1.73
CA ASP A 77 5.09 -8.85 0.53
C ASP A 77 5.17 -7.31 0.56
N LEU A 78 5.01 -6.71 1.74
CA LEU A 78 5.17 -5.26 1.93
C LEU A 78 6.63 -4.82 1.76
N HIS A 79 7.60 -5.58 2.26
CA HIS A 79 9.02 -5.30 2.01
C HIS A 79 9.40 -5.45 0.53
N LEU A 80 8.83 -6.45 -0.17
CA LEU A 80 9.01 -6.59 -1.61
C LEU A 80 8.46 -5.36 -2.33
N LEU A 81 7.25 -4.91 -1.98
CA LEU A 81 6.69 -3.69 -2.53
C LEU A 81 7.63 -2.51 -2.30
N GLN A 82 8.10 -2.28 -1.08
CA GLN A 82 9.04 -1.21 -0.77
C GLN A 82 10.28 -1.26 -1.66
N SER A 83 10.91 -2.43 -1.80
CA SER A 83 12.08 -2.59 -2.68
C SER A 83 11.78 -2.28 -4.14
N LEU A 84 10.57 -2.62 -4.62
CA LEU A 84 10.15 -2.32 -5.99
C LEU A 84 9.85 -0.83 -6.19
N TYR A 85 9.34 -0.15 -5.16
CA TYR A 85 9.21 1.31 -5.15
C TYR A 85 10.57 2.00 -5.20
N ASP A 86 11.54 1.54 -4.41
CA ASP A 86 12.91 2.07 -4.41
C ASP A 86 13.58 1.84 -5.79
N GLU A 87 13.39 0.66 -6.40
CA GLU A 87 13.86 0.36 -7.76
C GLU A 87 13.24 1.32 -8.79
N TYR A 88 11.93 1.57 -8.69
CA TYR A 88 11.24 2.50 -9.57
C TYR A 88 11.73 3.94 -9.37
N GLU A 89 11.95 4.39 -8.13
CA GLU A 89 12.45 5.74 -7.86
C GLU A 89 13.85 5.94 -8.47
N ALA A 90 14.72 4.94 -8.35
CA ALA A 90 16.06 4.97 -8.93
C ALA A 90 16.05 4.94 -10.46
N ASN A 91 15.14 4.18 -11.08
CA ASN A 91 15.04 4.05 -12.54
C ASN A 91 13.59 3.87 -13.03
N PRO A 92 12.83 4.97 -13.20
CA PRO A 92 11.43 4.89 -13.60
C PRO A 92 11.27 4.23 -14.98
N SER A 93 10.57 3.10 -15.03
CA SER A 93 10.31 2.38 -16.28
C SER A 93 8.98 1.65 -16.27
N THR A 94 8.45 1.38 -17.46
CA THR A 94 7.25 0.54 -17.68
C THR A 94 7.38 -0.83 -17.02
N SER A 95 8.58 -1.42 -17.07
CA SER A 95 8.87 -2.70 -16.44
C SER A 95 8.82 -2.60 -14.91
N ALA A 96 9.41 -1.56 -14.32
CA ALA A 96 9.35 -1.33 -12.87
C ALA A 96 7.90 -1.11 -12.39
N THR A 97 7.09 -0.33 -13.11
CA THR A 97 5.65 -0.20 -12.80
C THR A 97 4.92 -1.54 -12.87
N GLN A 98 5.23 -2.38 -13.86
CA GLN A 98 4.61 -3.69 -14.00
C GLN A 98 4.97 -4.62 -12.83
N LYS A 99 6.22 -4.61 -12.37
CA LYS A 99 6.64 -5.38 -11.19
C LYS A 99 5.84 -4.97 -9.94
N ILE A 100 5.66 -3.66 -9.72
CA ILE A 100 4.84 -3.16 -8.60
C ILE A 100 3.39 -3.64 -8.72
N GLN A 101 2.78 -3.57 -9.91
CA GLN A 101 1.41 -4.05 -10.12
C GLN A 101 1.28 -5.56 -9.88
N ASN A 102 2.25 -6.36 -10.33
CA ASN A 102 2.28 -7.80 -10.09
C ASN A 102 2.39 -8.10 -8.59
N ALA A 103 3.30 -7.43 -7.87
CA ALA A 103 3.43 -7.61 -6.43
C ALA A 103 2.15 -7.22 -5.66
N ILE A 104 1.43 -6.19 -6.10
CA ILE A 104 0.10 -5.83 -5.56
C ILE A 104 -0.93 -6.94 -5.85
N ALA A 105 -0.94 -7.52 -7.04
CA ALA A 105 -1.83 -8.62 -7.39
C ALA A 105 -1.54 -9.86 -6.54
N ASP A 106 -0.25 -10.19 -6.38
CA ASP A 106 0.20 -11.29 -5.52
C ASP A 106 -0.24 -11.08 -4.07
N LEU A 107 -0.13 -9.85 -3.54
CA LEU A 107 -0.62 -9.49 -2.20
C LEU A 107 -2.12 -9.74 -2.04
N ASN A 108 -2.90 -9.31 -3.04
CA ASN A 108 -4.36 -9.50 -3.07
C ASN A 108 -4.80 -10.96 -3.20
N GLN A 109 -3.92 -11.85 -3.68
CA GLN A 109 -4.20 -13.28 -3.79
C GLN A 109 -3.67 -14.05 -2.59
N ASN A 110 -2.43 -13.80 -2.18
CA ASN A 110 -1.71 -14.59 -1.19
C ASN A 110 -2.23 -14.33 0.22
N LEU A 111 -2.47 -13.07 0.60
CA LEU A 111 -2.93 -12.79 1.96
C LEU A 111 -4.31 -13.37 2.29
N PRO A 112 -5.33 -13.24 1.42
CA PRO A 112 -6.60 -13.91 1.65
C PRO A 112 -6.47 -15.44 1.68
N ALA A 113 -5.61 -16.02 0.83
CA ALA A 113 -5.38 -17.46 0.81
C ALA A 113 -4.73 -17.97 2.11
N VAL A 114 -3.71 -17.27 2.61
CA VAL A 114 -3.05 -17.62 3.88
C VAL A 114 -3.99 -17.41 5.06
N LEU A 115 -4.81 -16.35 5.05
CA LEU A 115 -5.85 -16.12 6.05
C LEU A 115 -6.90 -17.25 6.05
N GLN A 116 -7.34 -17.69 4.88
CA GLN A 116 -8.32 -18.78 4.75
C GLN A 116 -7.75 -20.12 5.23
N ALA A 117 -6.47 -20.38 4.95
CA ALA A 117 -5.76 -21.59 5.40
C ALA A 117 -5.43 -21.58 6.91
N ALA A 118 -5.46 -20.41 7.56
CA ALA A 118 -5.07 -20.27 8.96
C ALA A 118 -6.03 -20.95 9.95
N HIS A 119 -7.30 -21.19 9.56
CA HIS A 119 -8.30 -21.89 10.36
C HIS A 119 -8.31 -21.53 11.86
N ILE A 120 -8.23 -20.23 12.17
CA ILE A 120 -8.13 -19.73 13.54
C ILE A 120 -9.39 -20.13 14.32
N ALA A 121 -9.20 -20.91 15.40
CA ALA A 121 -10.30 -21.53 16.15
C ALA A 121 -11.12 -20.51 16.94
N ASP A 122 -10.47 -19.47 17.47
CA ASP A 122 -11.13 -18.38 18.20
C ASP A 122 -11.76 -17.39 17.20
N PRO A 123 -13.10 -17.25 17.17
CA PRO A 123 -13.79 -16.39 16.21
C PRO A 123 -13.52 -14.89 16.45
N ALA A 124 -13.26 -14.46 17.69
CA ALA A 124 -12.90 -13.08 17.99
C ALA A 124 -11.50 -12.76 17.46
N LEU A 125 -10.54 -13.68 17.67
CA LEU A 125 -9.19 -13.54 17.13
C LEU A 125 -9.19 -13.58 15.60
N SER A 126 -9.93 -14.51 15.01
CA SER A 126 -10.10 -14.63 13.56
C SER A 126 -10.65 -13.34 12.94
N ALA A 127 -11.65 -12.72 13.57
CA ALA A 127 -12.20 -11.45 13.12
C ALA A 127 -11.17 -10.31 13.16
N LYS A 128 -10.34 -10.23 14.20
CA LYS A 128 -9.29 -9.20 14.32
C LYS A 128 -8.17 -9.38 13.30
N VAL A 129 -7.69 -10.61 13.13
CA VAL A 129 -6.67 -10.92 12.12
C VAL A 129 -7.22 -10.65 10.71
N THR A 130 -8.47 -10.99 10.45
CA THR A 130 -9.16 -10.66 9.19
C THR A 130 -9.25 -9.15 8.96
N ALA A 131 -9.64 -8.38 9.99
CA ALA A 131 -9.69 -6.93 9.91
C ALA A 131 -8.31 -6.32 9.60
N ALA A 132 -7.26 -6.81 10.26
CA ALA A 132 -5.90 -6.36 10.01
C ALA A 132 -5.43 -6.65 8.57
N VAL A 133 -5.67 -7.87 8.06
CA VAL A 133 -5.36 -8.24 6.66
C VAL A 133 -6.14 -7.35 5.68
N ASN A 134 -7.44 -7.15 5.90
CA ASN A 134 -8.26 -6.30 5.04
C ASN A 134 -7.82 -4.84 5.04
N LEU A 135 -7.33 -4.33 6.16
CA LEU A 135 -6.79 -2.99 6.27
C LEU A 135 -5.51 -2.84 5.43
N ILE A 136 -4.60 -3.82 5.49
CA ILE A 136 -3.41 -3.87 4.63
C ILE A 136 -3.82 -3.88 3.15
N LEU A 137 -4.70 -4.79 2.74
CA LEU A 137 -5.16 -4.92 1.35
C LEU A 137 -5.84 -3.66 0.83
N THR A 138 -6.71 -3.05 1.64
CA THR A 138 -7.39 -1.80 1.27
C THR A 138 -6.39 -0.68 1.01
N THR A 139 -5.32 -0.62 1.79
CA THR A 139 -4.31 0.44 1.68
C THR A 139 -3.42 0.21 0.45
N VAL A 140 -2.96 -1.03 0.25
CA VAL A 140 -2.19 -1.41 -0.95
C VAL A 140 -3.00 -1.17 -2.23
N ASN A 141 -4.30 -1.48 -2.23
CA ASN A 141 -5.19 -1.16 -3.35
C ASN A 141 -5.43 0.34 -3.53
N GLY A 142 -5.40 1.11 -2.44
CA GLY A 142 -5.36 2.56 -2.46
C GLY A 142 -4.13 3.08 -3.22
N PHE A 143 -2.94 2.52 -2.94
CA PHE A 143 -1.73 2.86 -3.69
C PHE A 143 -1.84 2.44 -5.16
N ALA A 144 -2.35 1.23 -5.44
CA ALA A 144 -2.56 0.74 -6.80
C ALA A 144 -3.37 1.71 -7.65
N ALA A 145 -4.40 2.33 -7.06
CA ALA A 145 -5.25 3.30 -7.74
C ALA A 145 -4.54 4.62 -8.11
N LEU A 146 -3.40 4.91 -7.47
CA LEU A 146 -2.58 6.09 -7.75
C LEU A 146 -1.43 5.81 -8.74
N ILE A 147 -1.13 4.54 -9.03
CA ILE A 147 -0.12 4.17 -10.03
C ILE A 147 -0.62 4.64 -11.40
N PRO A 148 0.21 5.35 -12.20
CA PRO A 148 -0.13 5.72 -13.56
C PRO A 148 -0.49 4.46 -14.35
N GLN A 149 -1.77 4.34 -14.70
CA GLN A 149 -2.22 3.24 -15.53
C GLN A 149 -1.54 3.41 -16.89
N GLN A 150 -0.82 2.38 -17.33
CA GLN A 150 -0.26 2.34 -18.66
C GLN A 150 -1.44 2.46 -19.63
N THR A 151 -1.54 3.60 -20.32
CA THR A 151 -2.60 3.85 -21.28
C THR A 151 -2.41 2.90 -22.46
N GLY A 152 -3.00 1.72 -22.38
CA GLY A 152 -3.56 1.09 -23.56
C GLY A 152 -4.64 2.04 -24.09
N THR A 153 -4.55 2.40 -25.36
CA THR A 153 -5.47 3.30 -26.08
C THR A 153 -6.93 3.12 -25.65
N ALA A 154 -7.39 3.96 -24.72
CA ALA A 154 -8.78 4.06 -24.33
C ALA A 154 -9.11 5.56 -24.28
N SER A 155 -10.05 5.94 -25.15
CA SER A 155 -10.53 7.30 -25.35
C SER A 155 -10.74 8.01 -24.01
N ALA A 156 -10.08 9.17 -23.85
CA ALA A 156 -10.17 9.99 -22.66
C ALA A 156 -11.60 10.50 -22.46
N LYS A 157 -12.39 9.78 -21.66
CA LYS A 157 -13.47 10.40 -20.89
C LYS A 157 -12.86 10.88 -19.59
N GLU A 158 -12.73 12.19 -19.48
CA GLU A 158 -12.42 12.91 -18.26
C GLU A 158 -13.52 12.62 -17.22
N VAL A 159 -13.35 11.51 -16.50
CA VAL A 159 -14.05 11.30 -15.25
C VAL A 159 -13.31 12.15 -14.24
N THR A 160 -13.95 13.22 -13.77
CA THR A 160 -13.52 14.01 -12.62
C THR A 160 -13.44 13.07 -11.41
N ARG A 161 -12.32 12.34 -11.30
CA ARG A 161 -12.06 11.41 -10.22
C ARG A 161 -11.76 12.30 -9.01
N LYS A 162 -12.71 12.40 -8.07
CA LYS A 162 -12.42 12.95 -6.75
C LYS A 162 -11.11 12.32 -6.28
N PRO A 163 -10.13 13.10 -5.80
CA PRO A 163 -8.90 12.54 -5.28
C PRO A 163 -9.32 11.58 -4.16
N LYS A 164 -9.18 10.28 -4.40
CA LYS A 164 -9.36 9.27 -3.36
C LYS A 164 -8.09 9.41 -2.54
N THR A 165 -8.14 10.28 -1.53
CA THR A 165 -7.04 10.51 -0.61
C THR A 165 -6.63 9.14 -0.09
N VAL A 166 -5.43 8.72 -0.42
CA VAL A 166 -4.86 7.53 0.19
C VAL A 166 -4.74 7.82 1.69
N PRO A 167 -5.29 6.96 2.56
CA PRO A 167 -5.28 7.21 3.99
C PRO A 167 -3.84 7.35 4.46
N GLN A 168 -3.53 8.48 5.11
CA GLN A 168 -2.18 8.75 5.58
C GLN A 168 -1.83 7.83 6.75
N ALA A 169 -0.54 7.66 7.06
CA ALA A 169 -0.04 6.97 8.24
C ALA A 169 -0.86 7.21 9.53
N ALA A 170 -1.27 8.46 9.80
CA ALA A 170 -2.10 8.79 10.96
C ALA A 170 -3.51 8.18 10.89
N ASP A 171 -4.14 8.17 9.71
CA ASP A 171 -5.43 7.55 9.47
C ASP A 171 -5.34 6.02 9.56
N LEU A 172 -4.25 5.43 9.07
CA LEU A 172 -3.98 3.99 9.18
C LEU A 172 -3.82 3.56 10.63
N LYS A 173 -3.07 4.34 11.43
CA LYS A 173 -2.96 4.11 12.88
C LYS A 173 -4.31 4.19 13.58
N LYS A 174 -5.11 5.22 13.25
CA LYS A 174 -6.45 5.37 13.81
C LYS A 174 -7.35 4.18 13.46
N ARG A 175 -7.40 3.79 12.18
CA ARG A 175 -8.19 2.64 11.72
C ARG A 175 -7.74 1.33 12.32
N TRP A 176 -6.44 1.12 12.52
CA TRP A 176 -5.95 -0.02 13.27
C TRP A 176 -6.49 -0.04 14.70
N ASN A 177 -6.37 1.09 15.41
CA ASN A 177 -6.84 1.17 16.79
C ASN A 177 -8.36 0.95 16.88
N GLU A 178 -9.14 1.44 15.91
CA GLU A 178 -10.60 1.29 15.86
C GLU A 178 -11.05 -0.13 15.42
N GLU A 179 -10.56 -0.61 14.27
CA GLU A 179 -11.02 -1.84 13.62
C GLU A 179 -10.36 -3.09 14.23
N VAL A 180 -9.06 -3.00 14.56
CA VAL A 180 -8.26 -4.12 15.05
C VAL A 180 -8.23 -4.14 16.57
N CYS A 181 -7.86 -3.06 17.25
CA CYS A 181 -7.71 -3.09 18.71
C CYS A 181 -9.02 -2.87 19.50
N GLY A 182 -9.93 -2.03 19.02
CA GLY A 182 -11.14 -1.64 19.77
C GLY A 182 -10.81 -0.89 21.08
N THR A 183 -11.82 -0.67 21.95
CA THR A 183 -11.72 0.20 23.13
C THR A 183 -10.98 -0.35 24.35
N THR A 184 -10.43 -1.58 24.31
CA THR A 184 -10.07 -2.27 25.56
C THR A 184 -8.81 -3.16 25.51
N GLN A 185 -7.84 -2.89 24.64
CA GLN A 185 -6.67 -3.77 24.44
C GLN A 185 -5.33 -3.06 24.67
N ILE A 186 -4.82 -3.12 25.91
CA ILE A 186 -3.48 -2.64 26.28
C ILE A 186 -2.42 -3.45 25.50
N GLY A 187 -1.63 -2.80 24.66
CA GLY A 187 -0.52 -3.42 23.90
C GLY A 187 -0.81 -3.73 22.43
N CYS A 188 -2.04 -3.56 21.95
CA CYS A 188 -2.39 -3.68 20.53
C CYS A 188 -2.23 -2.34 19.78
N GLU A 189 -2.36 -1.22 20.49
CA GLU A 189 -2.35 0.13 19.90
C GLU A 189 -1.03 0.49 19.24
N MET A 190 -1.11 1.13 18.08
CA MET A 190 0.04 1.77 17.45
C MET A 190 0.25 3.17 18.03
N ARG A 191 1.40 3.41 18.68
CA ARG A 191 1.89 4.75 19.03
C ARG A 191 2.45 5.47 17.81
#